data_AF-A0A7R9UXS4-F1
#
_entry.id   AF-A0A7R9UXS4-F1
#
_cell.length_a   1.000
_cell.length_b   1.000
_cell.length_c   1.000
_cell.angle_alpha   90.00
_cell.angle_beta   90.00
_cell.angle_gamma   90.00
#
_symmetry.space_group_name_H-M   'P 1'
#
loop_
_entity.id
_entity.type
_entity.pdbx_description
1 polymer ?
#
loop_
_entity_poly.entity_id
_entity_poly.type
_entity_poly.pdbx_seq_one_letter_code
_entity_poly.pdbx_strand_id
1 'polypeptide(L)'
;KSGALARLARSLGGAAVVEGSRYEGLARAGTDAIDEKREAIVEAFRHSWRGYVEFAWGRDEFQPLGKKAKPDWIGLGLTAIDSLSTLHLMGLTAEFESTVSWISE
;
A
#
# COMPACT_ATOMS: atom_id res chain seq x y z
N LYS A 1 -45.22 40.12 -6.85
CA LYS A 1 -44.70 38.94 -7.60
C LYS A 1 -43.19 38.68 -7.47
N SER A 2 -42.40 39.52 -6.76
CA SER A 2 -40.92 39.40 -6.72
C SER A 2 -40.35 38.44 -5.64
N GLY A 3 -41.03 38.23 -4.50
CA GLY A 3 -40.45 37.48 -3.36
C GLY A 3 -40.50 35.94 -3.43
N ALA A 4 -41.23 35.34 -4.36
CA ALA A 4 -41.35 33.88 -4.47
C ALA A 4 -40.16 33.27 -5.24
N LEU A 5 -39.75 33.91 -6.34
CA LEU A 5 -38.62 33.46 -7.16
C LEU A 5 -37.29 33.58 -6.43
N ALA A 6 -37.10 34.63 -5.62
CA ALA A 6 -35.90 34.80 -4.80
C ALA A 6 -35.81 33.75 -3.66
N ARG A 7 -36.95 33.20 -3.20
CA ARG A 7 -36.97 32.10 -2.21
C ARG A 7 -36.66 30.76 -2.86
N LEU A 8 -37.17 30.53 -4.07
CA LEU A 8 -36.89 29.31 -4.84
C LEU A 8 -35.42 29.24 -5.27
N ALA A 9 -34.82 30.35 -5.71
CA ALA A 9 -33.42 30.41 -6.08
C ALA A 9 -32.47 30.14 -4.89
N ARG A 10 -32.83 30.64 -3.68
CA ARG A 10 -32.09 30.35 -2.45
C ARG A 10 -32.24 28.90 -1.99
N SER A 11 -33.41 28.29 -2.16
CA SER A 11 -33.62 26.87 -1.80
C SER A 11 -32.89 25.91 -2.73
N LEU A 12 -32.82 26.22 -4.03
CA LEU A 12 -32.10 25.40 -5.01
C LEU A 12 -30.57 25.55 -4.89
N GLY A 13 -30.07 26.75 -4.59
CA GLY A 13 -28.64 26.97 -4.33
C GLY A 13 -28.13 26.23 -3.09
N GLY A 14 -28.93 26.20 -2.02
CA GLY A 14 -28.58 25.43 -0.81
C GLY A 14 -28.54 23.92 -1.05
N ALA A 15 -29.50 23.38 -1.80
CA ALA A 15 -29.52 21.96 -2.13
C ALA A 15 -28.30 21.53 -2.97
N ALA A 16 -27.94 22.30 -4.00
CA ALA A 16 -26.79 22.00 -4.84
C ALA A 16 -25.44 22.08 -4.10
N VAL A 17 -25.28 23.06 -3.19
CA VAL A 17 -24.08 23.18 -2.34
C VAL A 17 -23.97 22.01 -1.37
N VAL A 18 -25.08 21.59 -0.76
CA VAL A 18 -25.13 20.43 0.13
C VAL A 18 -24.81 19.13 -0.64
N GLU A 19 -25.30 18.99 -1.87
CA GLU A 19 -25.00 17.84 -2.72
C GLU A 19 -23.50 17.78 -3.06
N GLY A 20 -22.90 18.89 -3.51
CA GLY A 20 -21.47 18.98 -3.81
C GLY A 20 -20.58 18.60 -2.62
N SER A 21 -20.89 19.15 -1.44
CA SER A 21 -20.17 18.81 -0.20
C SER A 21 -20.30 17.34 0.17
N ARG A 22 -21.46 16.71 -0.11
CA ARG A 22 -21.67 15.28 0.14
C ARG A 22 -20.83 14.41 -0.81
N TYR A 23 -20.71 14.77 -2.07
CA TYR A 23 -19.87 14.04 -3.03
C TYR A 23 -18.39 14.14 -2.69
N GLU A 24 -17.90 15.31 -2.29
CA GLU A 24 -16.52 15.49 -1.81
C GLU A 24 -16.24 14.63 -0.57
N GLY A 25 -17.17 14.60 0.39
CA GLY A 25 -17.06 13.75 1.58
C GLY A 25 -17.03 12.25 1.27
N LEU A 26 -17.85 11.79 0.32
CA LEU A 26 -17.85 10.39 -0.14
C LEU A 26 -16.57 10.02 -0.89
N ALA A 27 -16.09 10.91 -1.77
CA ALA A 27 -14.83 10.71 -2.47
C ALA A 27 -13.66 10.61 -1.48
N ARG A 28 -13.60 11.53 -0.51
CA ARG A 28 -12.57 11.52 0.54
C ARG A 28 -12.64 10.25 1.39
N ALA A 29 -13.82 9.87 1.88
CA ALA A 29 -13.97 8.62 2.64
C ALA A 29 -13.55 7.38 1.83
N GLY A 30 -13.79 7.40 0.51
CA GLY A 30 -13.31 6.38 -0.41
C GLY A 30 -11.78 6.36 -0.53
N THR A 31 -11.13 7.53 -0.63
CA THR A 31 -9.67 7.65 -0.65
C THR A 31 -9.05 7.20 0.67
N ASP A 32 -9.58 7.66 1.81
CA ASP A 32 -9.10 7.29 3.14
C ASP A 32 -9.14 5.76 3.33
N ALA A 33 -10.23 5.11 2.91
CA ALA A 33 -10.35 3.64 2.97
C ALA A 33 -9.39 2.90 2.00
N ILE A 34 -8.97 3.52 0.90
CA ILE A 34 -7.94 2.97 0.00
C ILE A 34 -6.56 3.11 0.63
N ASP A 35 -6.28 4.24 1.29
CA ASP A 35 -5.00 4.49 1.94
C ASP A 35 -4.80 3.58 3.14
N GLU A 36 -5.82 3.37 3.97
CA GLU A 36 -5.78 2.37 5.07
C GLU A 36 -5.45 0.96 4.55
N LYS A 37 -6.04 0.56 3.41
CA LYS A 37 -5.74 -0.74 2.80
C LYS A 37 -4.32 -0.80 2.25
N ARG A 38 -3.84 0.28 1.64
CA ARG A 38 -2.46 0.38 1.15
C ARG A 38 -1.48 0.20 2.30
N GLU A 39 -1.68 0.89 3.41
CA GLU A 39 -0.84 0.77 4.60
C GLU A 39 -0.86 -0.66 5.17
N ALA A 40 -2.05 -1.27 5.28
CA ALA A 40 -2.17 -2.65 5.72
C ALA A 40 -1.42 -3.65 4.82
N ILE A 41 -1.43 -3.43 3.50
CA ILE A 41 -0.68 -4.24 2.53
C ILE A 41 0.84 -4.07 2.72
N VAL A 42 1.31 -2.83 2.92
CA VAL A 42 2.73 -2.56 3.18
C VAL A 42 3.18 -3.24 4.49
N GLU A 43 2.37 -3.18 5.55
CA GLU A 43 2.70 -3.84 6.81
C GLU A 43 2.67 -5.38 6.71
N ALA A 44 1.76 -5.94 5.91
CA ALA A 44 1.76 -7.38 5.62
C ALA A 44 3.01 -7.81 4.84
N PHE A 45 3.45 -7.01 3.87
CA PHE A 45 4.72 -7.25 3.16
C PHE A 45 5.90 -7.18 4.14
N ARG A 46 5.99 -6.13 4.96
CA ARG A 46 7.04 -5.96 5.97
C ARG A 46 7.11 -7.12 6.96
N HIS A 47 5.96 -7.66 7.37
CA HIS A 47 5.92 -8.84 8.23
C HIS A 47 6.61 -10.05 7.56
N SER A 48 6.24 -10.36 6.32
CA SER A 48 6.84 -11.46 5.55
C SER A 48 8.32 -11.22 5.26
N TRP A 49 8.68 -9.98 4.87
CA TRP A 49 10.05 -9.59 4.58
C TRP A 49 10.97 -9.74 5.78
N ARG A 50 10.56 -9.27 6.97
CA ARG A 50 11.34 -9.46 8.20
C ARG A 50 11.59 -10.94 8.49
N GLY A 51 10.57 -11.79 8.30
CA GLY A 51 10.73 -13.24 8.46
C GLY A 51 11.73 -13.83 7.46
N TYR A 52 11.68 -13.41 6.19
CA TYR A 52 12.67 -13.82 5.19
C TYR A 52 14.09 -13.39 5.58
N VAL A 53 14.28 -12.11 5.90
CA VAL A 53 15.60 -11.57 6.29
C VAL A 53 16.15 -12.27 7.53
N GLU A 54 15.32 -12.54 8.53
CA GLU A 54 15.77 -13.17 9.78
C GLU A 54 16.16 -14.65 9.59
N PHE A 55 15.41 -15.41 8.80
CA PHE A 55 15.51 -16.88 8.78
C PHE A 55 15.97 -17.49 7.46
N ALA A 56 16.04 -16.71 6.38
CA ALA A 56 16.28 -17.20 5.03
C ALA A 56 17.04 -16.21 4.13
N TRP A 57 17.73 -15.21 4.69
CA TRP A 57 18.47 -14.23 3.90
C TRP A 57 19.45 -14.89 2.91
N GLY A 58 19.41 -14.44 1.67
CA GLY A 58 20.21 -14.96 0.56
C GLY A 58 19.80 -16.35 0.06
N ARG A 59 18.76 -16.96 0.64
CA ARG A 59 18.19 -18.25 0.21
C ARG A 59 17.03 -18.01 -0.75
N ASP A 60 16.72 -19.03 -1.55
CA ASP A 60 15.69 -18.89 -2.59
C ASP A 60 14.29 -18.68 -2.00
N GLU A 61 13.96 -19.42 -0.94
CA GLU A 61 12.63 -19.43 -0.33
C GLU A 61 12.65 -19.52 1.20
N PHE A 62 11.63 -18.91 1.82
CA PHE A 62 11.35 -18.95 3.25
C PHE A 62 10.25 -19.96 3.60
N GLN A 63 10.45 -20.73 4.68
CA GLN A 63 9.44 -21.60 5.30
C GLN A 63 8.94 -20.98 6.63
N PRO A 64 7.80 -20.26 6.64
CA PRO A 64 7.38 -19.44 7.77
C PRO A 64 7.05 -20.23 9.04
N LEU A 65 6.34 -21.36 8.91
CA LEU A 65 5.99 -22.20 10.07
C LEU A 65 7.24 -22.81 10.74
N GLY A 66 8.27 -23.10 9.94
CA GLY A 66 9.52 -23.69 10.43
C GLY A 66 10.58 -22.67 10.81
N LYS A 67 10.35 -21.37 10.57
CA LYS A 67 11.33 -20.28 10.75
C LYS A 67 12.71 -20.63 10.19
N LYS A 68 12.74 -21.11 8.95
CA LYS A 68 13.96 -21.53 8.26
C LYS A 68 13.84 -21.34 6.76
N ALA A 69 14.97 -21.36 6.07
CA ALA A 69 15.00 -21.49 4.62
C ALA A 69 14.53 -22.87 4.15
N LYS A 70 13.93 -22.92 2.96
CA LYS A 70 13.79 -24.17 2.21
C LYS A 70 15.12 -24.59 1.56
N PRO A 71 15.25 -25.85 1.11
CA PRO A 71 16.27 -26.20 0.12
C PRO A 71 16.16 -25.27 -1.08
N ASP A 72 17.30 -24.78 -1.57
CA ASP A 72 17.32 -23.88 -2.72
C ASP A 72 16.92 -24.62 -4.00
N TRP A 73 16.30 -23.88 -4.91
CA TRP A 73 15.96 -24.37 -6.24
C TRP A 73 17.14 -24.19 -7.19
N ILE A 74 17.69 -22.98 -7.21
CA ILE A 74 18.82 -22.59 -8.07
C ILE A 74 19.94 -21.89 -7.30
N GLY A 75 19.68 -21.44 -6.07
CA GLY A 75 20.66 -20.84 -5.17
C GLY A 75 21.04 -19.40 -5.54
N LEU A 76 20.08 -18.61 -6.04
CA LEU A 76 20.31 -17.21 -6.44
C LEU A 76 19.68 -16.19 -5.46
N GLY A 77 18.92 -16.64 -4.45
CA GLY A 77 18.18 -15.75 -3.57
C GLY A 77 16.90 -15.22 -4.21
N LEU A 78 16.14 -16.11 -4.86
CA LEU A 78 14.92 -15.79 -5.61
C LEU A 78 13.97 -14.83 -4.88
N THR A 79 13.66 -15.07 -3.60
CA THR A 79 12.78 -14.19 -2.82
C THR A 79 13.32 -12.76 -2.71
N ALA A 80 14.63 -12.58 -2.51
CA ALA A 80 15.25 -11.26 -2.43
C ALA A 80 15.16 -10.52 -3.77
N ILE A 81 15.52 -11.19 -4.87
CA ILE A 81 15.52 -10.61 -6.22
C ILE A 81 14.09 -10.24 -6.65
N ASP A 82 13.12 -11.14 -6.48
CA ASP A 82 11.72 -10.92 -6.86
C ASP A 82 11.06 -9.80 -6.03
N SER A 83 11.56 -9.57 -4.81
CA SER A 83 11.07 -8.52 -3.92
C SER A 83 11.54 -7.11 -4.31
N LEU A 84 12.60 -6.95 -5.10
CA LEU A 84 13.20 -5.63 -5.39
C LEU A 84 12.21 -4.61 -5.96
N SER A 85 11.43 -4.98 -7.00
CA SER A 85 10.45 -4.06 -7.58
C SER A 85 9.33 -3.72 -6.60
N THR A 86 8.96 -4.68 -5.75
CA THR A 86 7.91 -4.50 -4.75
C THR A 86 8.36 -3.56 -3.63
N LEU A 87 9.60 -3.75 -3.13
CA LEU A 87 10.24 -2.86 -2.17
C LEU A 87 10.28 -1.42 -2.67
N HIS A 88 10.71 -1.25 -3.93
CA HIS A 88 10.77 0.07 -4.57
C HIS A 88 9.37 0.70 -4.70
N LEU A 89 8.39 -0.06 -5.20
CA LEU A 89 7.01 0.41 -5.37
C LEU A 89 6.35 0.81 -4.04
N MET A 90 6.68 0.12 -2.95
CA MET A 90 6.14 0.39 -1.61
C MET A 90 6.91 1.50 -0.85
N GLY A 91 7.97 2.07 -1.42
CA GLY A 91 8.80 3.10 -0.77
C GLY A 91 9.67 2.57 0.36
N LEU A 92 9.92 1.26 0.42
CA LEU A 92 10.76 0.59 1.42
C LEU A 92 12.24 0.70 1.05
N THR A 93 12.73 1.94 1.08
CA THR A 93 14.02 2.33 0.47
C THR A 93 15.21 1.69 1.17
N ALA A 94 15.20 1.59 2.50
CA ALA A 94 16.29 0.99 3.25
C ALA A 94 16.45 -0.51 2.94
N GLU A 95 15.34 -1.23 2.87
CA GLU A 95 15.29 -2.64 2.50
C GLU A 95 15.67 -2.87 1.03
N PHE A 96 15.27 -1.96 0.13
CA PHE A 96 15.69 -1.99 -1.27
C PHE A 96 17.20 -1.82 -1.40
N GLU A 97 17.77 -0.79 -0.79
CA GLU A 97 19.20 -0.48 -0.85
C GLU A 97 20.07 -1.59 -0.26
N SER A 98 19.66 -2.17 0.88
CA SER A 98 20.39 -3.30 1.48
C SER A 98 20.36 -4.54 0.58
N THR A 99 19.24 -4.80 -0.09
CA THR A 99 19.12 -5.93 -1.02
C THR A 99 19.96 -5.73 -2.28
N VAL A 100 19.96 -4.52 -2.85
CA VAL A 100 20.83 -4.18 -4.01
C VAL A 100 22.31 -4.29 -3.65
N SER A 101 22.70 -3.81 -2.46
CA SER A 101 24.06 -3.95 -1.96
C SER A 101 24.47 -5.42 -1.91
N TRP A 102 23.64 -6.26 -1.28
CA TRP A 102 23.90 -7.70 -1.18
C TRP A 102 24.02 -8.41 -2.53
N ILE A 103 23.21 -8.04 -3.53
CA ILE A 103 23.28 -8.60 -4.89
C ILE A 103 24.56 -8.19 -5.63
N SER A 104 25.12 -7.03 -5.28
CA SER A 104 26.25 -6.44 -6.00
C SER A 104 27.62 -6.86 -5.44
N GLU A 105 27.65 -7.65 -4.37
CA GLU A 105 28.84 -8.25 -3.77
C GLU A 105 29.38 -9.43 -4.60
#